data_AF-A0A5D6YF51-F1
#
_entry.id   AF-A0A5D6YF51-F1
#
_cell.length_a   1.000
_cell.length_b   1.000
_cell.length_c   1.000
_cell.angle_alpha   90.00
_cell.angle_beta   90.00
_cell.angle_gamma   90.00
#
_symmetry.space_group_name_H-M   'P 1'
#
loop_
_entity.id
_entity.type
_entity.pdbx_description
1 polymer ?
#
loop_
_entity_poly.entity_id
_entity_poly.type
_entity_poly.pdbx_seq_one_letter_code
_entity_poly.pdbx_strand_id
1 'polypeptide(L)'
;MDRNGSTMVKRKSHSSNGRAKAASILIREEKKSDKRHAVADALAAKLKAKYAKNDPQFADSIDTMTKRLLLHSHQRIVESDIVALEAVVKTMSLERQNQRVRAEGSANRSSCGGHQSLTDELKTQDEWVLLNALTLVEVESEKEREKAKMLEKRRLQRTWLDAQQAEKVYRRESERRDGQLQFEHQKQDLSSWQQSESMKKQHQLDQVMRVRHERDEQLRQQKLKREQADSRRKQDEAAEVERVRRELQRLEDDAQRRRAAEHERMRKVQLENDVVQTRKHSVKTQEQEEDTKLMEAYARRLAKEDAEHMSALQGKVRRRDQTQYKVVESIQSQLRQKTLEDEQRADSYQRAKDEMAIQKEREDHEKRKKEALDRQQFLHVQRAQKQQREHQEVVDDLTFAEQYHKEGRAAMDAQKRHVRRVREQNRAFQEQLLAQMDEQRKGQPISSLHLPRQPMNSRERKINAKLLEKLEQPEVSQKVLEKLSPSKDFAHPLITTTFY
;
A
#
# COMPACT_ATOMS: atom_id res chain seq x y z
N MET A 1 -34.39 -14.36 19.50
CA MET A 1 -33.28 -14.95 20.26
C MET A 1 -32.02 -14.21 19.87
N ASP A 2 -31.69 -13.22 20.69
CA ASP A 2 -30.67 -12.20 20.48
C ASP A 2 -29.27 -12.77 20.46
N ARG A 3 -28.43 -12.27 19.54
CA ARG A 3 -26.97 -12.35 19.64
C ARG A 3 -26.39 -10.95 19.45
N ASN A 4 -26.50 -10.17 20.52
CA ASN A 4 -25.66 -9.01 20.76
C ASN A 4 -24.29 -9.46 21.31
N GLY A 5 -23.27 -8.70 20.92
CA GLY A 5 -21.86 -9.08 20.95
C GLY A 5 -21.13 -8.98 22.29
N SER A 6 -19.86 -9.38 22.27
CA SER A 6 -18.85 -8.91 23.21
C SER A 6 -17.45 -9.26 22.70
N THR A 7 -16.86 -8.39 21.87
CA THR A 7 -15.41 -8.33 21.71
C THR A 7 -14.88 -7.28 22.68
N MET A 8 -14.27 -7.77 23.76
CA MET A 8 -13.56 -6.96 24.74
C MET A 8 -12.47 -6.11 24.06
N VAL A 9 -12.73 -4.82 23.89
CA VAL A 9 -11.68 -3.83 23.66
C VAL A 9 -10.94 -3.64 24.97
N LYS A 10 -9.75 -4.25 25.08
CA LYS A 10 -8.74 -3.91 26.11
C LYS A 10 -8.39 -2.42 25.98
N ARG A 11 -9.07 -1.55 26.73
CA ARG A 11 -8.62 -0.18 26.98
C ARG A 11 -7.33 -0.23 27.79
N LYS A 12 -6.21 -0.22 27.08
CA LYS A 12 -4.86 -0.10 27.65
C LYS A 12 -4.74 1.27 28.31
N SER A 13 -4.62 1.26 29.64
CA SER A 13 -4.39 2.43 30.50
C SER A 13 -3.14 3.21 30.06
N HIS A 14 -3.31 4.25 29.25
CA HIS A 14 -2.23 5.16 28.87
C HIS A 14 -2.02 6.31 29.87
N SER A 15 -2.84 6.40 30.92
CA SER A 15 -2.81 7.52 31.87
C SER A 15 -1.70 7.42 32.95
N SER A 16 -1.35 6.21 33.42
CA SER A 16 -0.34 6.03 34.47
C SER A 16 1.11 6.18 33.98
N ASN A 17 1.37 5.97 32.69
CA ASN A 17 2.71 6.07 32.10
C ASN A 17 3.19 7.52 31.91
N GLY A 18 2.27 8.49 31.80
CA GLY A 18 2.63 9.90 31.65
C GLY A 18 3.20 10.50 32.94
N ARG A 19 2.54 10.24 34.08
CA ARG A 19 2.97 10.71 35.40
C ARG A 19 4.29 10.09 35.86
N ALA A 20 4.48 8.79 35.66
CA ALA A 20 5.73 8.12 36.01
C ALA A 20 6.93 8.62 35.17
N LYS A 21 6.71 8.90 33.88
CA LYS A 21 7.73 9.50 33.00
C LYS A 21 8.04 10.94 33.38
N ALA A 22 7.03 11.75 33.71
CA ALA A 22 7.23 13.12 34.18
C ALA A 22 8.02 13.18 35.50
N ALA A 23 7.70 12.33 36.47
CA ALA A 23 8.45 12.24 37.73
C ALA A 23 9.91 11.78 37.50
N SER A 24 10.14 10.82 36.60
CA SER A 24 11.49 10.36 36.26
C SER A 24 12.32 11.43 35.52
N ILE A 25 11.67 12.29 34.70
CA ILE A 25 12.32 13.43 34.06
C ILE A 25 12.72 14.47 35.11
N LEU A 26 11.84 14.80 36.06
CA LEU A 26 12.15 15.76 37.13
C LEU A 26 13.32 15.29 38.02
N ILE A 27 13.31 14.04 38.48
CA ILE A 27 14.43 13.47 39.26
C ILE A 27 15.74 13.47 38.45
N ARG A 28 15.67 13.27 37.13
CA ARG A 28 16.83 13.32 36.25
C ARG A 28 17.32 14.75 36.02
N GLU A 29 16.44 15.73 36.03
CA GLU A 29 16.80 17.15 35.93
C GLU A 29 17.41 17.68 37.23
N GLU A 30 16.88 17.31 38.39
CA GLU A 30 17.50 17.62 39.69
C GLU A 30 18.93 17.09 39.76
N LYS A 31 19.14 15.80 39.44
CA LYS A 31 20.49 15.20 39.43
C LYS A 31 21.43 15.81 38.37
N LYS A 32 20.90 16.40 37.29
CA LYS A 32 21.70 17.13 36.30
C LYS A 32 22.03 18.54 36.79
N SER A 33 21.11 19.19 37.49
CA SER A 33 21.30 20.49 38.12
C SER A 33 22.42 20.41 39.16
N ASP A 34 22.40 19.42 40.05
CA ASP A 34 23.44 19.26 41.10
C ASP A 34 24.84 19.08 40.51
N LYS A 35 24.96 18.30 39.44
CA LYS A 35 26.25 18.11 38.74
C LYS A 35 26.73 19.40 38.07
N ARG A 36 25.82 20.21 37.52
CA ARG A 36 26.19 21.51 36.92
C ARG A 36 26.64 22.52 37.98
N HIS A 37 26.00 22.52 39.15
CA HIS A 37 26.42 23.33 40.29
C HIS A 37 27.80 22.93 40.78
N ALA A 38 28.05 21.63 41.00
CA ALA A 38 29.37 21.14 41.42
C ALA A 38 30.49 21.50 40.40
N VAL A 39 30.20 21.42 39.10
CA VAL A 39 31.16 21.82 38.05
C VAL A 39 31.38 23.33 38.02
N ALA A 40 30.33 24.13 38.25
CA ALA A 40 30.44 25.58 38.33
C ALA A 40 31.32 26.03 39.50
N ASP A 41 31.12 25.44 40.67
CA ASP A 41 31.90 25.77 41.86
C ASP A 41 33.35 25.34 41.70
N ALA A 42 33.61 24.16 41.11
CA ALA A 42 34.97 23.70 40.83
C ALA A 42 35.71 24.59 39.81
N LEU A 43 35.03 25.04 38.75
CA LEU A 43 35.62 25.93 37.75
C LEU A 43 35.89 27.31 38.35
N ALA A 44 34.93 27.86 39.10
CA ALA A 44 35.07 29.15 39.76
C ALA A 44 36.24 29.12 40.75
N ALA A 45 36.36 28.07 41.57
CA ALA A 45 37.48 27.90 42.49
C ALA A 45 38.83 27.86 41.76
N LYS A 46 38.91 27.13 40.64
CA LYS A 46 40.14 27.03 39.83
C LYS A 46 40.55 28.37 39.22
N LEU A 47 39.60 29.14 38.68
CA LEU A 47 39.87 30.45 38.08
C LEU A 47 40.21 31.50 39.13
N LYS A 48 39.51 31.52 40.28
CA LYS A 48 39.83 32.39 41.42
C LYS A 48 41.26 32.14 41.93
N ALA A 49 41.62 30.88 42.14
CA ALA A 49 42.95 30.51 42.60
C ALA A 49 44.06 30.90 41.60
N LYS A 50 43.76 30.93 40.30
CA LYS A 50 44.74 31.22 39.25
C LYS A 50 44.89 32.73 38.97
N TYR A 51 43.81 33.50 39.03
CA TYR A 51 43.78 34.89 38.53
C TYR A 51 43.35 35.95 39.56
N ALA A 52 42.79 35.56 40.71
CA ALA A 52 42.22 36.49 41.70
C ALA A 52 42.77 36.28 43.13
N LYS A 53 44.04 35.84 43.25
CA LYS A 53 44.67 35.53 44.57
C LYS A 53 44.64 36.71 45.57
N ASN A 54 44.78 37.94 45.06
CA ASN A 54 44.93 39.15 45.87
C ASN A 54 43.84 40.21 45.57
N ASP A 55 42.75 39.82 44.91
CA ASP A 55 41.68 40.73 44.51
C ASP A 55 40.31 40.06 44.76
N PRO A 56 39.69 40.30 45.93
CA PRO A 56 38.43 39.66 46.31
C PRO A 56 37.25 40.14 45.45
N GLN A 57 37.27 41.39 44.98
CA GLN A 57 36.21 41.90 44.09
C GLN A 57 36.26 41.23 42.72
N PHE A 58 37.46 40.96 42.21
CA PHE A 58 37.62 40.21 40.98
C PHE A 58 37.24 38.73 41.15
N ALA A 59 37.48 38.14 42.33
CA ALA A 59 37.04 36.79 42.64
C ALA A 59 35.50 36.63 42.55
N ASP A 60 34.73 37.58 43.07
CA ASP A 60 33.27 37.57 42.97
C ASP A 60 32.77 37.74 41.52
N SER A 61 33.49 38.55 40.72
CA SER A 61 33.21 38.66 39.29
C SER A 61 33.45 37.35 38.53
N ILE A 62 34.48 36.58 38.89
CA ILE A 62 34.74 35.25 38.31
C ILE A 62 33.61 34.28 38.69
N ASP A 63 33.12 34.33 39.93
CA ASP A 63 32.04 33.47 40.41
C ASP A 63 30.74 33.69 39.61
N THR A 64 30.37 34.95 39.44
CA THR A 64 29.15 35.35 38.73
C THR A 64 29.21 34.99 37.25
N MET A 65 30.36 35.21 36.58
CA MET A 65 30.53 34.82 35.18
C MET A 65 30.49 33.29 35.01
N THR A 66 31.10 32.55 35.93
CA THR A 66 31.12 31.07 35.88
C THR A 66 29.72 30.49 36.10
N LYS A 67 28.99 30.98 37.11
CA LYS A 67 27.60 30.56 37.39
C LYS A 67 26.65 30.96 36.27
N ARG A 68 26.86 32.11 35.62
CA ARG A 68 26.07 32.51 34.45
C ARG A 68 26.28 31.56 33.28
N LEU A 69 27.52 31.18 32.99
CA LEU A 69 27.82 30.25 31.91
C LEU A 69 27.26 28.85 32.18
N LEU A 70 27.47 28.31 33.38
CA LEU A 70 27.20 26.90 33.68
C LEU A 70 25.76 26.59 34.14
N LEU A 71 25.13 27.53 34.84
CA LEU A 71 23.79 27.34 35.41
C LEU A 71 22.69 27.97 34.58
N HIS A 72 22.97 29.11 33.94
CA HIS A 72 21.95 29.89 33.22
C HIS A 72 21.99 29.67 31.70
N SER A 73 22.96 28.88 31.20
CA SER A 73 22.96 28.48 29.79
C SER A 73 22.07 27.27 29.55
N HIS A 74 21.04 27.46 28.72
CA HIS A 74 20.19 26.39 28.19
C HIS A 74 20.88 25.56 27.08
N GLN A 75 22.03 26.03 26.57
CA GLN A 75 22.78 25.35 25.53
C GLN A 75 23.77 24.34 26.12
N ARG A 76 24.17 23.35 25.31
CA ARG A 76 25.19 22.37 25.70
C ARG A 76 26.54 23.08 25.72
N ILE A 77 27.07 23.28 26.91
CA ILE A 77 28.36 23.95 27.11
C ILE A 77 29.47 23.04 26.59
N VAL A 78 30.33 23.62 25.75
CA VAL A 78 31.46 22.92 25.12
C VAL A 78 32.77 23.47 25.70
N GLU A 79 33.86 22.72 25.56
CA GLU A 79 35.18 23.13 26.08
C GLU A 79 35.63 24.50 25.56
N SER A 80 35.22 24.88 24.34
CA SER A 80 35.47 26.21 23.77
C SER A 80 34.91 27.35 24.62
N ASP A 81 33.75 27.15 25.24
CA ASP A 81 33.08 28.18 26.06
C ASP A 81 33.84 28.38 27.38
N ILE A 82 34.40 27.29 27.91
CA ILE A 82 35.24 27.30 29.12
C ILE A 82 36.58 28.01 28.82
N VAL A 83 37.20 27.72 27.68
CA VAL A 83 38.45 28.36 27.24
C VAL A 83 38.23 29.85 26.95
N ALA A 84 37.10 30.21 26.34
CA ALA A 84 36.73 31.60 26.11
C ALA A 84 36.54 32.36 27.43
N LEU A 85 35.87 31.74 28.41
CA LEU A 85 35.73 32.32 29.74
C LEU A 85 37.09 32.52 30.43
N GLU A 86 37.99 31.53 30.35
CA GLU A 86 39.35 31.66 30.91
C GLU A 86 40.14 32.78 30.22
N ALA A 87 40.00 32.95 28.89
CA ALA A 87 40.64 34.03 28.16
C ALA A 87 40.14 35.41 28.60
N VAL A 88 38.82 35.57 28.79
CA VAL A 88 38.21 36.82 29.30
C VAL A 88 38.68 37.12 30.73
N VAL A 89 38.73 36.11 31.60
CA VAL A 89 39.25 36.28 32.97
C VAL A 89 40.73 36.67 32.94
N LYS A 90 41.53 36.09 32.04
CA LYS A 90 42.95 36.43 31.88
C LYS A 90 43.16 37.86 31.37
N THR A 91 42.37 38.33 30.40
CA THR A 91 42.48 39.71 29.90
C THR A 91 42.10 40.71 30.99
N MET A 92 41.01 40.47 31.72
CA MET A 92 40.60 41.34 32.84
C MET A 92 41.63 41.37 33.97
N SER A 93 42.32 40.24 34.24
CA SER A 93 43.41 40.17 35.22
C SER A 93 44.62 41.00 34.79
N LEU A 94 45.05 40.87 33.53
CA LEU A 94 46.16 41.64 32.94
C LEU A 94 45.86 43.15 32.88
N GLU A 95 44.63 43.51 32.53
CA GLU A 95 44.19 44.90 32.47
C GLU A 95 44.25 45.56 33.85
N ARG A 96 43.77 44.87 34.88
CA ARG A 96 43.86 45.34 36.27
C ARG A 96 45.30 45.40 36.79
N GLN A 97 46.17 44.50 36.35
CA GLN A 97 47.61 44.58 36.67
C GLN A 97 48.29 45.77 35.99
N ASN A 98 47.98 46.04 34.73
CA ASN A 98 48.53 47.18 33.98
C ASN A 98 48.03 48.53 34.51
N GLN A 99 46.79 48.61 35.01
CA GLN A 99 46.29 49.79 35.69
C GLN A 99 47.05 50.10 36.99
N ARG A 100 47.55 49.07 37.70
CA ARG A 100 48.44 49.27 38.86
C ARG A 100 49.83 49.79 38.45
N VAL A 101 50.38 49.33 37.32
CA VAL A 101 51.73 49.75 36.85
C VAL A 101 51.72 51.14 36.19
N ARG A 102 50.64 51.55 35.51
CA ARG A 102 50.56 52.86 34.85
C ARG A 102 50.39 54.05 35.81
N ALA A 103 50.02 53.82 37.06
CA ALA A 103 49.95 54.87 38.07
C ALA A 103 51.34 55.37 38.52
N GLU A 104 52.44 54.70 38.13
CA GLU A 104 53.78 54.95 38.69
C GLU A 104 54.84 55.50 37.70
N GLY A 105 54.53 55.77 36.42
CA GLY A 105 55.59 56.12 35.44
C GLY A 105 55.21 57.06 34.30
N SER A 106 55.25 58.38 34.52
CA SER A 106 55.22 59.38 33.44
C SER A 106 55.94 60.69 33.82
N ALA A 107 57.19 60.87 33.36
CA ALA A 107 57.85 62.17 33.26
C ALA A 107 59.08 62.14 32.30
N ASN A 108 59.21 63.20 31.48
CA ASN A 108 60.40 63.67 30.71
C ASN A 108 60.79 62.90 29.43
N ARG A 109 61.22 63.51 28.30
CA ARG A 109 61.60 64.89 27.94
C ARG A 109 61.71 65.02 26.40
N SER A 110 61.68 66.27 25.90
CA SER A 110 61.93 66.72 24.51
C SER A 110 62.98 67.88 24.51
N SER A 111 63.51 68.28 23.33
CA SER A 111 64.36 69.47 22.97
C SER A 111 65.75 69.08 22.37
N CYS A 112 66.44 69.73 21.41
CA CYS A 112 66.43 71.02 20.67
C CYS A 112 67.43 70.97 19.47
N GLY A 113 67.41 71.95 18.55
CA GLY A 113 68.43 72.19 17.50
C GLY A 113 68.89 73.66 17.40
N GLY A 114 69.96 73.91 16.61
CA GLY A 114 70.44 75.24 16.20
C GLY A 114 71.81 75.20 15.48
N HIS A 115 71.91 75.73 14.25
CA HIS A 115 73.16 75.92 13.49
C HIS A 115 73.00 77.16 12.58
N GLN A 116 73.77 78.23 12.82
CA GLN A 116 74.00 79.35 11.89
C GLN A 116 75.08 80.33 12.45
N SER A 117 76.36 79.94 12.43
CA SER A 117 77.51 80.88 12.58
C SER A 117 78.87 80.32 12.09
N LEU A 118 78.90 79.32 11.21
CA LEU A 118 80.13 78.53 10.92
C LEU A 118 80.99 79.05 9.75
N THR A 119 80.50 80.00 8.94
CA THR A 119 81.14 80.31 7.64
C THR A 119 82.28 81.33 7.70
N ASP A 120 82.40 82.13 8.76
CA ASP A 120 83.51 83.09 8.89
C ASP A 120 84.75 82.50 9.59
N GLU A 121 84.60 81.44 10.38
CA GLU A 121 85.73 80.74 11.03
C GLU A 121 86.56 79.88 10.05
N LEU A 122 85.99 79.52 8.89
CA LEU A 122 86.64 78.68 7.88
C LEU A 122 87.65 79.45 6.99
N LYS A 123 87.54 80.79 6.88
CA LYS A 123 88.41 81.60 5.99
C LYS A 123 89.81 81.85 6.56
N THR A 124 90.02 81.63 7.86
CA THR A 124 91.29 81.88 8.57
C THR A 124 92.15 80.62 8.76
N GLN A 125 91.75 79.48 8.17
CA GLN A 125 92.45 78.20 8.30
C GLN A 125 93.25 77.85 7.04
N ASP A 126 94.30 77.04 7.22
CA ASP A 126 95.16 76.54 6.12
C ASP A 126 94.34 75.77 5.09
N GLU A 127 94.47 76.16 3.82
CA GLU A 127 93.71 75.62 2.69
C GLU A 127 93.88 74.10 2.54
N TRP A 128 95.06 73.56 2.89
CA TRP A 128 95.30 72.11 2.88
C TRP A 128 94.52 71.36 3.97
N VAL A 129 94.31 72.00 5.13
CA VAL A 129 93.51 71.44 6.23
C VAL A 129 92.03 71.44 5.86
N LEU A 130 91.57 72.51 5.21
CA LEU A 130 90.19 72.60 4.70
C LEU A 130 89.91 71.58 3.60
N LEU A 131 90.86 71.35 2.69
CA LEU A 131 90.72 70.34 1.64
C LEU A 131 90.64 68.93 2.23
N ASN A 132 91.46 68.62 3.24
CA ASN A 132 91.43 67.33 3.93
C ASN A 132 90.16 67.15 4.78
N ALA A 133 89.65 68.21 5.39
CA ALA A 133 88.36 68.20 6.06
C ALA A 133 87.20 68.00 5.07
N LEU A 134 87.27 68.63 3.89
CA LEU A 134 86.29 68.45 2.82
C LEU A 134 86.28 67.01 2.30
N THR A 135 87.45 66.40 2.03
CA THR A 135 87.52 65.00 1.58
C THR A 135 86.99 64.04 2.66
N LEU A 136 87.24 64.30 3.94
CA LEU A 136 86.65 63.53 5.03
C LEU A 136 85.13 63.66 5.06
N VAL A 137 84.59 64.88 4.92
CA VAL A 137 83.14 65.12 4.84
C VAL A 137 82.53 64.49 3.60
N GLU A 138 83.22 64.52 2.45
CA GLU A 138 82.78 63.84 1.24
C GLU A 138 82.69 62.32 1.44
N VAL A 139 83.73 61.70 2.01
CA VAL A 139 83.75 60.27 2.36
C VAL A 139 82.66 59.91 3.38
N GLU A 140 82.43 60.77 4.38
CA GLU A 140 81.33 60.58 5.34
C GLU A 140 79.96 60.69 4.66
N SER A 141 79.78 61.67 3.78
CA SER A 141 78.55 61.83 2.99
C SER A 141 78.31 60.64 2.04
N GLU A 142 79.37 60.07 1.47
CA GLU A 142 79.29 58.86 0.65
C GLU A 142 78.89 57.64 1.48
N LYS A 143 79.49 57.45 2.66
CA LYS A 143 79.09 56.39 3.61
C LYS A 143 77.63 56.54 4.06
N GLU A 144 77.16 57.77 4.26
CA GLU A 144 75.75 58.04 4.59
C GLU A 144 74.82 57.72 3.41
N ARG A 145 75.19 58.12 2.18
CA ARG A 145 74.44 57.75 0.97
C ARG A 145 74.39 56.24 0.77
N GLU A 146 75.47 55.51 1.03
CA GLU A 146 75.49 54.05 0.96
C GLU A 146 74.59 53.41 2.03
N LYS A 147 74.65 53.89 3.28
CA LYS A 147 73.73 53.46 4.35
C LYS A 147 72.28 53.73 3.97
N ALA A 148 71.97 54.89 3.39
CA ALA A 148 70.63 55.24 2.92
C ALA A 148 70.15 54.29 1.81
N LYS A 149 70.99 53.99 0.81
CA LYS A 149 70.70 53.00 -0.24
C LYS A 149 70.46 51.61 0.35
N MET A 150 71.23 51.19 1.37
CA MET A 150 71.03 49.91 2.05
C MET A 150 69.73 49.86 2.84
N LEU A 151 69.37 50.94 3.53
CA LEU A 151 68.08 51.07 4.23
C LEU A 151 66.90 51.07 3.26
N GLU A 152 67.03 51.74 2.12
CA GLU A 152 66.02 51.73 1.05
C GLU A 152 65.82 50.33 0.47
N LYS A 153 66.92 49.62 0.13
CA LYS A 153 66.86 48.21 -0.29
C LYS A 153 66.18 47.32 0.75
N ARG A 154 66.50 47.51 2.04
CA ARG A 154 65.88 46.76 3.13
C ARG A 154 64.39 47.08 3.28
N ARG A 155 64.02 48.35 3.10
CA ARG A 155 62.61 48.79 3.10
C ARG A 155 61.85 48.17 1.94
N LEU A 156 62.41 48.20 0.73
CA LEU A 156 61.81 47.61 -0.46
C LEU A 156 61.62 46.10 -0.31
N GLN A 157 62.65 45.40 0.19
CA GLN A 157 62.59 43.97 0.47
C GLN A 157 61.49 43.65 1.48
N ARG A 158 61.37 44.44 2.56
CA ARG A 158 60.30 44.28 3.55
C ARG A 158 58.92 44.49 2.92
N THR A 159 58.72 45.58 2.17
CA THR A 159 57.42 45.84 1.52
C THR A 159 57.03 44.75 0.53
N TRP A 160 58.01 44.15 -0.17
CA TRP A 160 57.76 43.06 -1.10
C TRP A 160 57.37 41.75 -0.38
N LEU A 161 58.04 41.43 0.74
CA LEU A 161 57.69 40.28 1.57
C LEU A 161 56.31 40.46 2.22
N ASP A 162 56.01 41.65 2.73
CA ASP A 162 54.71 41.99 3.32
C ASP A 162 53.59 41.88 2.26
N ALA A 163 53.84 42.34 1.02
CA ALA A 163 52.90 42.19 -0.10
C ALA A 163 52.65 40.72 -0.47
N GLN A 164 53.70 39.88 -0.53
CA GLN A 164 53.54 38.45 -0.76
C GLN A 164 52.76 37.76 0.36
N GLN A 165 53.01 38.14 1.62
CA GLN A 165 52.27 37.60 2.75
C GLN A 165 50.81 38.01 2.69
N ALA A 166 50.52 39.26 2.37
CA ALA A 166 49.15 39.77 2.18
C ALA A 166 48.43 39.02 1.05
N GLU A 167 49.08 38.78 -0.09
CA GLU A 167 48.49 38.02 -1.20
C GLU A 167 48.17 36.57 -0.78
N LYS A 168 49.10 35.91 -0.06
CA LYS A 168 48.86 34.54 0.45
C LYS A 168 47.70 34.49 1.45
N VAL A 169 47.57 35.49 2.33
CA VAL A 169 46.45 35.60 3.26
C VAL A 169 45.16 35.81 2.49
N TYR A 170 45.14 36.74 1.53
CA TYR A 170 43.98 37.02 0.69
C TYR A 170 43.50 35.78 -0.08
N ARG A 171 44.42 35.02 -0.70
CA ARG A 171 44.08 33.76 -1.39
C ARG A 171 43.47 32.73 -0.43
N ARG A 172 44.06 32.53 0.75
CA ARG A 172 43.51 31.62 1.76
C ARG A 172 42.14 32.05 2.27
N GLU A 173 41.90 33.36 2.39
CA GLU A 173 40.59 33.89 2.76
C GLU A 173 39.56 33.70 1.64
N SER A 174 39.94 33.93 0.38
CA SER A 174 39.09 33.68 -0.78
C SER A 174 38.70 32.20 -0.86
N GLU A 175 39.67 31.29 -0.78
CA GLU A 175 39.42 29.84 -0.77
C GLU A 175 38.51 29.43 0.39
N ARG A 176 38.67 30.05 1.57
CA ARG A 176 37.79 29.81 2.71
C ARG A 176 36.36 30.28 2.45
N ARG A 177 36.18 31.45 1.85
CA ARG A 177 34.85 31.98 1.47
C ARG A 177 34.20 31.11 0.40
N ASP A 178 34.95 30.71 -0.63
CA ASP A 178 34.46 29.84 -1.70
C ASP A 178 34.06 28.47 -1.13
N GLY A 179 34.87 27.91 -0.22
CA GLY A 179 34.55 26.67 0.49
C GLY A 179 33.29 26.79 1.37
N GLN A 180 33.08 27.94 2.03
CA GLN A 180 31.86 28.22 2.79
C GLN A 180 30.62 28.30 1.89
N LEU A 181 30.71 29.01 0.76
CA LEU A 181 29.62 29.13 -0.21
C LEU A 181 29.24 27.77 -0.80
N GLN A 182 30.22 26.93 -1.13
CA GLN A 182 29.98 25.56 -1.60
C GLN A 182 29.28 24.71 -0.53
N PHE A 183 29.70 24.83 0.73
CA PHE A 183 29.04 24.13 1.83
C PHE A 183 27.59 24.60 2.04
N GLU A 184 27.33 25.90 1.94
CA GLU A 184 25.98 26.45 2.01
C GLU A 184 25.10 25.96 0.86
N HIS A 185 25.62 25.92 -0.37
CA HIS A 185 24.92 25.36 -1.53
C HIS A 185 24.58 23.88 -1.31
N GLN A 186 25.54 23.07 -0.88
CA GLN A 186 25.30 21.65 -0.57
C GLN A 186 24.23 21.47 0.51
N LYS A 187 24.21 22.34 1.53
CA LYS A 187 23.18 22.32 2.56
C LYS A 187 21.80 22.65 1.99
N GLN A 188 21.71 23.62 1.09
CA GLN A 188 20.47 23.96 0.39
C GLN A 188 19.98 22.82 -0.51
N ASP A 189 20.89 22.16 -1.25
CA ASP A 189 20.58 21.01 -2.09
C ASP A 189 20.06 19.82 -1.27
N LEU A 190 20.68 19.55 -0.11
CA LEU A 190 20.20 18.52 0.80
C LEU A 190 18.82 18.87 1.36
N SER A 191 18.58 20.13 1.71
CA SER A 191 17.28 20.59 2.18
C SER A 191 16.20 20.48 1.10
N SER A 192 16.50 20.90 -0.13
CA SER A 192 15.57 20.82 -1.27
C SER A 192 15.26 19.36 -1.63
N TRP A 193 16.28 18.49 -1.60
CA TRP A 193 16.11 17.05 -1.79
C TRP A 193 15.21 16.44 -0.70
N GLN A 194 15.45 16.75 0.58
CA GLN A 194 14.63 16.29 1.69
C GLN A 194 13.16 16.74 1.55
N GLN A 195 12.93 18.00 1.16
CA GLN A 195 11.59 18.51 0.89
C GLN A 195 10.93 17.76 -0.28
N SER A 196 11.67 17.52 -1.37
CA SER A 196 11.15 16.77 -2.53
C SER A 196 10.79 15.33 -2.16
N GLU A 197 11.58 14.67 -1.32
CA GLU A 197 11.30 13.33 -0.78
C GLU A 197 10.07 13.33 0.12
N SER A 198 9.94 14.34 0.99
CA SER A 198 8.74 14.51 1.83
C SER A 198 7.48 14.69 0.97
N MET A 199 7.55 15.53 -0.06
CA MET A 199 6.45 15.77 -0.99
C MET A 199 6.08 14.51 -1.78
N LYS A 200 7.07 13.72 -2.24
CA LYS A 200 6.81 12.43 -2.91
C LYS A 200 6.10 11.45 -1.98
N LYS A 201 6.55 11.33 -0.72
CA LYS A 201 5.91 10.47 0.27
C LYS A 201 4.49 10.92 0.58
N GLN A 202 4.27 12.22 0.74
CA GLN A 202 2.94 12.78 0.95
C GLN A 202 2.03 12.52 -0.25
N HIS A 203 2.53 12.73 -1.47
CA HIS A 203 1.76 12.45 -2.69
C HIS A 203 1.39 10.97 -2.82
N GLN A 204 2.31 10.04 -2.48
CA GLN A 204 2.02 8.61 -2.45
C GLN A 204 0.95 8.27 -1.41
N LEU A 205 1.01 8.86 -0.21
CA LEU A 205 -0.03 8.69 0.81
C LEU A 205 -1.39 9.21 0.34
N ASP A 206 -1.42 10.39 -0.28
CA ASP A 206 -2.65 10.98 -0.82
C ASP A 206 -3.24 10.11 -1.94
N GLN A 207 -2.41 9.57 -2.84
CA GLN A 207 -2.85 8.63 -3.87
C GLN A 207 -3.46 7.36 -3.24
N VAL A 208 -2.79 6.76 -2.25
CA VAL A 208 -3.31 5.58 -1.54
C VAL A 208 -4.63 5.89 -0.84
N MET A 209 -4.77 7.06 -0.23
CA MET A 209 -6.02 7.48 0.43
C MET A 209 -7.14 7.73 -0.58
N ARG A 210 -6.85 8.30 -1.76
CA ARG A 210 -7.82 8.44 -2.86
C ARG A 210 -8.33 7.09 -3.34
N VAL A 211 -7.44 6.14 -3.63
CA VAL A 211 -7.81 4.79 -4.05
C VAL A 211 -8.66 4.07 -2.98
N ARG A 212 -8.32 4.25 -1.69
CA ARG A 212 -9.13 3.72 -0.58
C ARG A 212 -10.54 4.33 -0.56
N HIS A 213 -10.64 5.65 -0.69
CA HIS A 213 -11.93 6.34 -0.76
C HIS A 213 -12.78 5.89 -1.95
N GLU A 214 -12.17 5.77 -3.14
CA GLU A 214 -12.85 5.28 -4.35
C GLU A 214 -13.35 3.84 -4.16
N ARG A 215 -12.54 2.96 -3.58
CA ARG A 215 -12.94 1.58 -3.27
C ARG A 215 -14.09 1.53 -2.27
N ASP A 216 -14.03 2.34 -1.21
CA ASP A 216 -15.10 2.40 -0.21
C ASP A 216 -16.40 2.93 -0.82
N GLU A 217 -16.31 3.92 -1.70
CA GLU A 217 -17.45 4.47 -2.43
C GLU A 217 -18.06 3.41 -3.37
N GLN A 218 -17.24 2.68 -4.11
CA GLN A 218 -17.68 1.55 -4.96
C GLN A 218 -18.38 0.47 -4.12
N LEU A 219 -17.84 0.13 -2.95
CA LEU A 219 -18.46 -0.84 -2.05
C LEU A 219 -19.81 -0.33 -1.51
N ARG A 220 -19.93 0.95 -1.17
CA ARG A 220 -21.22 1.55 -0.76
C ARG A 220 -22.23 1.51 -1.90
N GLN A 221 -21.84 1.90 -3.11
CA GLN A 221 -22.72 1.83 -4.28
C GLN A 221 -23.15 0.40 -4.61
N GLN A 222 -22.24 -0.57 -4.50
CA GLN A 222 -22.57 -1.99 -4.71
C GLN A 222 -23.55 -2.50 -3.67
N LYS A 223 -23.35 -2.16 -2.38
CA LYS A 223 -24.29 -2.50 -1.30
C LYS A 223 -25.67 -1.90 -1.55
N LEU A 224 -25.73 -0.60 -1.90
CA LEU A 224 -26.99 0.07 -2.21
C LEU A 224 -27.74 -0.60 -3.38
N LYS A 225 -27.03 -0.95 -4.47
CA LYS A 225 -27.63 -1.67 -5.61
C LYS A 225 -28.15 -3.04 -5.21
N ARG A 226 -27.44 -3.78 -4.35
CA ARG A 226 -27.89 -5.08 -3.82
C ARG A 226 -29.13 -4.91 -2.95
N GLU A 227 -29.13 -3.95 -2.03
CA GLU A 227 -30.28 -3.65 -1.18
C GLU A 227 -31.52 -3.26 -2.01
N GLN A 228 -31.35 -2.45 -3.06
CA GLN A 228 -32.43 -2.12 -3.99
C GLN A 228 -32.94 -3.33 -4.79
N ALA A 229 -32.04 -4.22 -5.22
CA ALA A 229 -32.43 -5.45 -5.91
C ALA A 229 -33.19 -6.40 -4.97
N ASP A 230 -32.72 -6.54 -3.72
CA ASP A 230 -33.38 -7.35 -2.70
C ASP A 230 -34.72 -6.75 -2.28
N SER A 231 -34.85 -5.43 -2.19
CA SER A 231 -36.13 -4.78 -1.92
C SER A 231 -37.13 -5.01 -3.05
N ARG A 232 -36.68 -4.97 -4.32
CA ARG A 232 -37.53 -5.27 -5.48
C ARG A 232 -37.96 -6.74 -5.47
N ARG A 233 -37.03 -7.67 -5.26
CA ARG A 233 -37.35 -9.10 -5.12
C ARG A 233 -38.39 -9.36 -4.04
N LYS A 234 -38.24 -8.74 -2.86
CA LYS A 234 -39.22 -8.85 -1.77
C LYS A 234 -40.59 -8.29 -2.17
N GLN A 235 -40.63 -7.19 -2.93
CA GLN A 235 -41.89 -6.63 -3.44
C GLN A 235 -42.55 -7.57 -4.45
N ASP A 236 -41.78 -8.13 -5.38
CA ASP A 236 -42.26 -9.07 -6.39
C ASP A 236 -42.74 -10.38 -5.74
N GLU A 237 -41.99 -10.93 -4.79
CA GLU A 237 -42.38 -12.11 -4.00
C GLU A 237 -43.65 -11.84 -3.20
N ALA A 238 -43.77 -10.68 -2.55
CA ALA A 238 -44.99 -10.31 -1.83
C ALA A 238 -46.19 -10.18 -2.77
N ALA A 239 -46.00 -9.61 -3.97
CA ALA A 239 -47.05 -9.49 -4.98
C ALA A 239 -47.50 -10.88 -5.50
N GLU A 240 -46.56 -11.80 -5.71
CA GLU A 240 -46.85 -13.17 -6.13
C GLU A 240 -47.62 -13.94 -5.04
N VAL A 241 -47.19 -13.82 -3.77
CA VAL A 241 -47.91 -14.42 -2.63
C VAL A 241 -49.33 -13.89 -2.54
N GLU A 242 -49.53 -12.58 -2.71
CA GLU A 242 -50.88 -11.99 -2.75
C GLU A 242 -51.70 -12.49 -3.95
N ARG A 243 -51.09 -12.72 -5.12
CA ARG A 243 -51.78 -13.32 -6.27
C ARG A 243 -52.24 -14.74 -5.94
N VAL A 244 -51.35 -15.57 -5.41
CA VAL A 244 -51.65 -16.96 -5.04
C VAL A 244 -52.71 -17.02 -3.95
N ARG A 245 -52.65 -16.13 -2.95
CA ARG A 245 -53.71 -16.03 -1.91
C ARG A 245 -55.07 -15.73 -2.51
N ARG A 246 -55.16 -14.78 -3.44
CA ARG A 246 -56.42 -14.46 -4.13
C ARG A 246 -56.92 -15.62 -4.99
N GLU A 247 -56.02 -16.34 -5.66
CA GLU A 247 -56.37 -17.53 -6.44
C GLU A 247 -56.90 -18.66 -5.54
N LEU A 248 -56.24 -18.93 -4.42
CA LEU A 248 -56.70 -19.90 -3.42
C LEU A 248 -58.06 -19.50 -2.86
N GLN A 249 -58.26 -18.24 -2.49
CA GLN A 249 -59.55 -17.76 -1.99
C GLN A 249 -60.66 -17.92 -3.04
N ARG A 250 -60.39 -17.63 -4.31
CA ARG A 250 -61.35 -17.88 -5.40
C ARG A 250 -61.70 -19.37 -5.53
N LEU A 251 -60.71 -20.26 -5.44
CA LEU A 251 -60.94 -21.70 -5.49
C LEU A 251 -61.74 -22.20 -4.27
N GLU A 252 -61.49 -21.65 -3.08
CA GLU A 252 -62.25 -21.92 -1.87
C GLU A 252 -63.71 -21.47 -2.04
N ASP A 253 -63.94 -20.25 -2.51
CA ASP A 253 -65.27 -19.70 -2.78
C ASP A 253 -66.02 -20.54 -3.82
N ASP A 254 -65.36 -20.93 -4.91
CA ASP A 254 -65.96 -21.77 -5.96
C ASP A 254 -66.27 -23.19 -5.43
N ALA A 255 -65.41 -23.76 -4.59
CA ALA A 255 -65.68 -25.04 -3.93
C ALA A 255 -66.87 -24.94 -2.97
N GLN A 256 -66.97 -23.84 -2.19
CA GLN A 256 -68.13 -23.58 -1.33
C GLN A 256 -69.42 -23.43 -2.14
N ARG A 257 -69.39 -22.70 -3.26
CA ARG A 257 -70.54 -22.56 -4.17
C ARG A 257 -70.98 -23.91 -4.76
N ARG A 258 -70.03 -24.77 -5.15
CA ARG A 258 -70.35 -26.13 -5.63
C ARG A 258 -71.03 -26.96 -4.55
N ARG A 259 -70.50 -26.96 -3.32
CA ARG A 259 -71.13 -27.65 -2.18
C ARG A 259 -72.53 -27.11 -1.90
N ALA A 260 -72.72 -25.78 -1.91
CA ALA A 260 -74.03 -25.16 -1.71
C ALA A 260 -75.03 -25.58 -2.81
N ALA A 261 -74.61 -25.56 -4.07
CA ALA A 261 -75.44 -26.00 -5.20
C ALA A 261 -75.79 -27.50 -5.10
N GLU A 262 -74.86 -28.35 -4.67
CA GLU A 262 -75.13 -29.77 -4.41
C GLU A 262 -76.11 -29.97 -3.25
N HIS A 263 -75.95 -29.24 -2.15
CA HIS A 263 -76.90 -29.25 -1.03
C HIS A 263 -78.30 -28.80 -1.45
N GLU A 264 -78.41 -27.77 -2.30
CA GLU A 264 -79.69 -27.35 -2.87
C GLU A 264 -80.31 -28.42 -3.78
N ARG A 265 -79.52 -29.06 -4.64
CA ARG A 265 -79.99 -30.19 -5.47
C ARG A 265 -80.49 -31.35 -4.61
N MET A 266 -79.72 -31.71 -3.59
CA MET A 266 -80.11 -32.75 -2.62
C MET A 266 -81.42 -32.40 -1.91
N ARG A 267 -81.59 -31.13 -1.47
CA ARG A 267 -82.85 -30.67 -0.87
C ARG A 267 -84.03 -30.75 -1.84
N LYS A 268 -83.84 -30.37 -3.11
CA LYS A 268 -84.90 -30.50 -4.13
C LYS A 268 -85.32 -31.95 -4.32
N VAL A 269 -84.34 -32.86 -4.44
CA VAL A 269 -84.62 -34.31 -4.57
C VAL A 269 -85.31 -34.87 -3.33
N GLN A 270 -84.94 -34.42 -2.13
CA GLN A 270 -85.64 -34.81 -0.89
C GLN A 270 -87.11 -34.36 -0.92
N LEU A 271 -87.38 -33.09 -1.26
CA LEU A 271 -88.75 -32.58 -1.38
C LEU A 271 -89.56 -33.34 -2.45
N GLU A 272 -88.97 -33.63 -3.60
CA GLU A 272 -89.63 -34.42 -4.65
C GLU A 272 -89.94 -35.84 -4.18
N ASN A 273 -89.01 -36.49 -3.47
CA ASN A 273 -89.24 -37.80 -2.87
C ASN A 273 -90.38 -37.76 -1.84
N ASP A 274 -90.44 -36.74 -0.99
CA ASP A 274 -91.53 -36.59 -0.02
C ASP A 274 -92.89 -36.40 -0.72
N VAL A 275 -92.94 -35.60 -1.79
CA VAL A 275 -94.15 -35.45 -2.63
C VAL A 275 -94.54 -36.77 -3.30
N VAL A 276 -93.58 -37.54 -3.81
CA VAL A 276 -93.87 -38.86 -4.39
C VAL A 276 -94.34 -39.85 -3.34
N GLN A 277 -93.76 -39.84 -2.13
CA GLN A 277 -94.17 -40.73 -1.03
C GLN A 277 -95.59 -40.40 -0.54
N THR A 278 -95.90 -39.12 -0.35
CA THR A 278 -97.26 -38.67 0.00
C THR A 278 -98.27 -39.04 -1.08
N ARG A 279 -97.95 -38.85 -2.36
CA ARG A 279 -98.80 -39.33 -3.47
C ARG A 279 -98.97 -40.85 -3.46
N LYS A 280 -97.89 -41.62 -3.30
CA LYS A 280 -97.97 -43.09 -3.18
C LYS A 280 -98.83 -43.51 -2.00
N HIS A 281 -98.73 -42.82 -0.86
CA HIS A 281 -99.57 -43.10 0.29
C HIS A 281 -101.04 -42.80 -0.03
N SER A 282 -101.35 -41.64 -0.61
CA SER A 282 -102.70 -41.28 -1.05
C SER A 282 -103.29 -42.28 -2.05
N VAL A 283 -102.51 -42.72 -3.05
CA VAL A 283 -102.95 -43.73 -4.03
C VAL A 283 -103.21 -45.06 -3.33
N LYS A 284 -102.32 -45.51 -2.43
CA LYS A 284 -102.57 -46.72 -1.64
C LYS A 284 -103.83 -46.62 -0.80
N THR A 285 -104.10 -45.46 -0.19
CA THR A 285 -105.33 -45.24 0.57
C THR A 285 -106.56 -45.30 -0.33
N GLN A 286 -106.50 -44.69 -1.53
CA GLN A 286 -107.56 -44.77 -2.53
C GLN A 286 -107.78 -46.20 -3.03
N GLU A 287 -106.72 -46.93 -3.36
CA GLU A 287 -106.79 -48.34 -3.75
C GLU A 287 -107.39 -49.20 -2.62
N GLN A 288 -107.01 -48.97 -1.36
CA GLN A 288 -107.63 -49.64 -0.21
C GLN A 288 -109.12 -49.28 -0.07
N GLU A 289 -109.51 -48.03 -0.29
CA GLU A 289 -110.92 -47.62 -0.30
C GLU A 289 -111.70 -48.24 -1.46
N GLU A 290 -111.09 -48.36 -2.63
CA GLU A 290 -111.68 -49.04 -3.79
C GLU A 290 -111.78 -50.54 -3.56
N ASP A 291 -110.76 -51.18 -2.99
CA ASP A 291 -110.76 -52.58 -2.61
C ASP A 291 -111.82 -52.86 -1.54
N THR A 292 -111.96 -52.00 -0.53
CA THR A 292 -113.04 -52.12 0.45
C THR A 292 -114.41 -51.93 -0.18
N LYS A 293 -114.59 -50.93 -1.07
CA LYS A 293 -115.84 -50.78 -1.84
C LYS A 293 -116.11 -51.98 -2.74
N LEU A 294 -115.08 -52.55 -3.36
CA LEU A 294 -115.18 -53.74 -4.21
C LEU A 294 -115.53 -54.95 -3.35
N MET A 295 -114.89 -55.14 -2.18
CA MET A 295 -115.20 -56.18 -1.21
C MET A 295 -116.59 -56.00 -0.63
N GLU A 296 -117.05 -54.79 -0.36
CA GLU A 296 -118.42 -54.53 0.07
C GLU A 296 -119.42 -54.79 -1.05
N ALA A 297 -119.10 -54.42 -2.29
CA ALA A 297 -119.92 -54.74 -3.45
C ALA A 297 -119.94 -56.25 -3.70
N TYR A 298 -118.81 -56.92 -3.53
CA TYR A 298 -118.70 -58.37 -3.57
C TYR A 298 -119.42 -59.01 -2.42
N ALA A 299 -119.38 -58.48 -1.20
CA ALA A 299 -120.08 -58.99 -0.03
C ALA A 299 -121.58 -58.74 -0.14
N ARG A 300 -122.01 -57.61 -0.71
CA ARG A 300 -123.41 -57.35 -1.08
C ARG A 300 -123.86 -58.29 -2.19
N ARG A 301 -123.01 -58.53 -3.18
CA ARG A 301 -123.26 -59.48 -4.26
C ARG A 301 -123.25 -60.91 -3.75
N LEU A 302 -122.37 -61.27 -2.82
CA LEU A 302 -122.29 -62.58 -2.17
C LEU A 302 -123.45 -62.75 -1.20
N ALA A 303 -123.95 -61.70 -0.55
CA ALA A 303 -125.16 -61.76 0.27
C ALA A 303 -126.41 -61.88 -0.61
N LYS A 304 -126.42 -61.24 -1.79
CA LYS A 304 -127.45 -61.46 -2.81
C LYS A 304 -127.35 -62.85 -3.41
N GLU A 305 -126.16 -63.28 -3.78
CA GLU A 305 -125.87 -64.61 -4.30
C GLU A 305 -126.11 -65.66 -3.22
N ASP A 306 -125.82 -65.44 -1.93
CA ASP A 306 -126.14 -66.31 -0.80
C ASP A 306 -127.61 -66.22 -0.42
N ALA A 307 -128.32 -65.13 -0.69
CA ALA A 307 -129.78 -65.12 -0.61
C ALA A 307 -130.37 -65.93 -1.77
N GLU A 308 -129.83 -65.75 -2.97
CA GLU A 308 -130.15 -66.49 -4.20
C GLU A 308 -129.66 -67.94 -4.13
N HIS A 309 -128.63 -68.27 -3.36
CA HIS A 309 -128.00 -69.57 -3.17
C HIS A 309 -128.64 -70.19 -1.93
N MET A 310 -128.92 -69.54 -0.81
CA MET A 310 -129.88 -70.10 0.16
C MET A 310 -131.23 -70.43 -0.51
N SER A 311 -131.64 -69.64 -1.52
CA SER A 311 -132.75 -69.96 -2.42
C SER A 311 -132.44 -71.02 -3.51
N ALA A 312 -131.21 -71.12 -4.01
CA ALA A 312 -130.82 -71.97 -5.14
C ALA A 312 -129.96 -73.18 -4.76
N LEU A 313 -129.18 -73.20 -3.69
CA LEU A 313 -128.59 -74.27 -2.84
C LEU A 313 -129.74 -75.03 -2.14
N GLN A 314 -130.87 -74.40 -1.76
CA GLN A 314 -132.13 -75.17 -1.61
C GLN A 314 -132.48 -75.96 -2.88
N GLY A 315 -132.16 -75.43 -4.07
CA GLY A 315 -132.32 -76.08 -5.38
C GLY A 315 -131.07 -76.83 -5.94
N LYS A 316 -129.88 -76.69 -5.35
CA LYS A 316 -128.56 -77.06 -5.92
C LYS A 316 -127.69 -77.84 -4.94
N VAL A 317 -128.07 -77.99 -3.65
CA VAL A 317 -127.74 -79.21 -2.87
C VAL A 317 -128.18 -80.46 -3.64
N ARG A 318 -129.15 -80.32 -4.56
CA ARG A 318 -129.54 -81.37 -5.49
C ARG A 318 -128.66 -81.53 -6.73
N ARG A 319 -127.77 -80.58 -7.07
CA ARG A 319 -127.08 -80.57 -8.38
C ARG A 319 -125.74 -79.83 -8.34
N ARG A 320 -124.77 -80.27 -7.52
CA ARG A 320 -123.34 -79.95 -7.71
C ARG A 320 -122.41 -80.70 -6.74
N ASP A 321 -122.59 -82.01 -6.57
CA ASP A 321 -121.57 -82.91 -7.12
C ASP A 321 -121.14 -82.55 -8.55
N GLN A 322 -119.82 -82.48 -8.79
CA GLN A 322 -119.14 -82.17 -10.08
C GLN A 322 -119.12 -80.65 -10.39
N THR A 323 -118.02 -79.90 -10.53
CA THR A 323 -116.61 -80.16 -10.89
C THR A 323 -115.88 -78.80 -10.81
N GLN A 324 -114.55 -78.78 -10.52
CA GLN A 324 -113.51 -78.07 -11.31
C GLN A 324 -112.24 -77.75 -10.50
N TYR A 325 -111.16 -78.49 -10.82
CA TYR A 325 -109.77 -78.04 -10.81
C TYR A 325 -109.41 -77.66 -12.26
N LYS A 326 -108.72 -76.52 -12.50
CA LYS A 326 -107.83 -76.26 -13.67
C LYS A 326 -107.33 -74.79 -13.71
N VAL A 327 -106.25 -74.45 -12.98
CA VAL A 327 -105.49 -73.17 -13.14
C VAL A 327 -103.98 -73.34 -12.85
N VAL A 328 -103.36 -74.48 -13.17
CA VAL A 328 -101.94 -74.73 -12.79
C VAL A 328 -100.96 -74.64 -13.97
N GLU A 329 -101.41 -74.76 -15.23
CA GLU A 329 -100.48 -74.82 -16.38
C GLU A 329 -100.02 -73.45 -16.93
N SER A 330 -100.64 -72.33 -16.55
CA SER A 330 -100.26 -70.99 -17.06
C SER A 330 -99.00 -70.37 -16.40
N ILE A 331 -98.52 -70.95 -15.28
CA ILE A 331 -97.46 -70.34 -14.45
C ILE A 331 -96.05 -70.84 -14.86
N GLN A 332 -95.95 -72.05 -15.42
CA GLN A 332 -94.64 -72.64 -15.76
C GLN A 332 -94.02 -72.10 -17.05
N SER A 333 -94.80 -71.56 -17.98
CA SER A 333 -94.28 -71.01 -19.25
C SER A 333 -93.66 -69.62 -19.08
N GLN A 334 -94.19 -68.79 -18.16
CA GLN A 334 -93.68 -67.43 -17.91
C GLN A 334 -92.35 -67.41 -17.12
N LEU A 335 -92.06 -68.46 -16.34
CA LEU A 335 -90.85 -68.53 -15.53
C LEU A 335 -89.59 -68.84 -16.37
N ARG A 336 -89.73 -69.63 -17.45
CA ARG A 336 -88.61 -70.03 -18.33
C ARG A 336 -88.15 -68.92 -19.29
N GLN A 337 -89.00 -67.95 -19.57
CA GLN A 337 -88.68 -66.84 -20.47
C GLN A 337 -87.86 -65.75 -19.75
N LYS A 338 -88.17 -65.48 -18.47
CA LYS A 338 -87.40 -64.54 -17.64
C LYS A 338 -85.97 -65.00 -17.35
N THR A 339 -85.75 -66.30 -17.17
CA THR A 339 -84.41 -66.83 -16.87
C THR A 339 -83.43 -66.62 -18.02
N LEU A 340 -83.90 -66.73 -19.27
CA LEU A 340 -83.05 -66.53 -20.46
C LEU A 340 -82.70 -65.04 -20.69
N GLU A 341 -83.60 -64.12 -20.36
CA GLU A 341 -83.37 -62.68 -20.49
C GLU A 341 -82.37 -62.15 -19.43
N ASP A 342 -82.37 -62.73 -18.24
CA ASP A 342 -81.42 -62.37 -17.17
C ASP A 342 -80.01 -62.90 -17.45
N GLU A 343 -79.88 -64.09 -18.05
CA GLU A 343 -78.59 -64.64 -18.50
C GLU A 343 -77.95 -63.78 -19.60
N GLN A 344 -78.73 -63.33 -20.58
CA GLN A 344 -78.23 -62.46 -21.66
C GLN A 344 -77.79 -61.07 -21.13
N ARG A 345 -78.45 -60.55 -20.10
CA ARG A 345 -78.01 -59.32 -19.42
C ARG A 345 -76.70 -59.53 -18.66
N ALA A 346 -76.54 -60.63 -17.94
CA ALA A 346 -75.30 -60.92 -17.23
C ALA A 346 -74.09 -61.04 -18.18
N ASP A 347 -74.24 -61.73 -19.31
CA ASP A 347 -73.16 -61.92 -20.28
C ASP A 347 -72.74 -60.62 -20.97
N SER A 348 -73.69 -59.75 -21.32
CA SER A 348 -73.40 -58.45 -21.93
C SER A 348 -72.69 -57.50 -20.97
N TYR A 349 -73.06 -57.49 -19.68
CA TYR A 349 -72.34 -56.74 -18.65
C TYR A 349 -70.91 -57.25 -18.45
N GLN A 350 -70.71 -58.57 -18.47
CA GLN A 350 -69.39 -59.15 -18.30
C GLN A 350 -68.46 -58.82 -19.48
N ARG A 351 -68.96 -58.92 -20.72
CA ARG A 351 -68.20 -58.53 -21.92
C ARG A 351 -67.80 -57.06 -21.92
N ALA A 352 -68.73 -56.16 -21.56
CA ALA A 352 -68.44 -54.73 -21.48
C ALA A 352 -67.38 -54.40 -20.41
N LYS A 353 -67.40 -55.11 -19.27
CA LYS A 353 -66.39 -54.97 -18.22
C LYS A 353 -65.01 -55.42 -18.68
N ASP A 354 -64.94 -56.56 -19.37
CA ASP A 354 -63.68 -57.11 -19.87
C ASP A 354 -63.09 -56.22 -20.99
N GLU A 355 -63.92 -55.66 -21.87
CA GLU A 355 -63.50 -54.69 -22.89
C GLU A 355 -62.92 -53.40 -22.27
N MET A 356 -63.57 -52.86 -21.24
CA MET A 356 -63.06 -51.69 -20.50
C MET A 356 -61.75 -51.99 -19.78
N ALA A 357 -61.57 -53.20 -19.25
CA ALA A 357 -60.32 -53.62 -18.63
C ALA A 357 -59.18 -53.69 -19.68
N ILE A 358 -59.44 -54.27 -20.85
CA ILE A 358 -58.48 -54.36 -21.96
C ILE A 358 -58.09 -52.97 -22.47
N GLN A 359 -59.04 -52.04 -22.60
CA GLN A 359 -58.75 -50.66 -23.01
C GLN A 359 -57.86 -49.95 -22.00
N LYS A 360 -58.16 -50.08 -20.71
CA LYS A 360 -57.36 -49.47 -19.64
C LYS A 360 -55.92 -50.02 -19.61
N GLU A 361 -55.74 -51.32 -19.79
CA GLU A 361 -54.40 -51.92 -19.90
C GLU A 361 -53.62 -51.41 -21.11
N ARG A 362 -54.28 -51.23 -22.27
CA ARG A 362 -53.66 -50.65 -23.46
C ARG A 362 -53.22 -49.20 -23.23
N GLU A 363 -54.06 -48.39 -22.61
CA GLU A 363 -53.73 -47.00 -22.27
C GLU A 363 -52.55 -46.92 -21.30
N ASP A 364 -52.55 -47.75 -20.25
CA ASP A 364 -51.47 -47.78 -19.27
C ASP A 364 -50.15 -48.28 -19.89
N HIS A 365 -50.22 -49.21 -20.84
CA HIS A 365 -49.05 -49.66 -21.59
C HIS A 365 -48.51 -48.58 -22.54
N GLU A 366 -49.39 -47.86 -23.24
CA GLU A 366 -48.99 -46.73 -24.09
C GLU A 366 -48.40 -45.56 -23.29
N LYS A 367 -48.95 -45.26 -22.10
CA LYS A 367 -48.35 -44.29 -21.16
C LYS A 367 -46.95 -44.71 -20.74
N ARG A 368 -46.77 -45.98 -20.35
CA ARG A 368 -45.44 -46.51 -19.99
C ARG A 368 -44.43 -46.41 -21.14
N LYS A 369 -44.85 -46.71 -22.38
CA LYS A 369 -44.00 -46.54 -23.57
C LYS A 369 -43.61 -45.07 -23.79
N LYS A 370 -44.56 -44.14 -23.69
CA LYS A 370 -44.29 -42.70 -23.83
C LYS A 370 -43.33 -42.21 -22.76
N GLU A 371 -43.57 -42.55 -21.49
CA GLU A 371 -42.66 -42.21 -20.40
C GLU A 371 -41.25 -42.81 -20.58
N ALA A 372 -41.14 -44.03 -21.10
CA ALA A 372 -39.85 -44.64 -21.39
C ALA A 372 -39.08 -43.89 -22.49
N LEU A 373 -39.76 -43.46 -23.55
CA LEU A 373 -39.18 -42.64 -24.61
C LEU A 373 -38.77 -41.25 -24.09
N ASP A 374 -39.61 -40.59 -23.30
CA ASP A 374 -39.30 -39.28 -22.71
C ASP A 374 -38.09 -39.36 -21.78
N ARG A 375 -38.01 -40.41 -20.95
CA ARG A 375 -36.84 -40.69 -20.10
C ARG A 375 -35.58 -40.93 -20.95
N GLN A 376 -35.69 -41.68 -22.06
CA GLN A 376 -34.57 -41.91 -22.96
C GLN A 376 -34.09 -40.61 -23.61
N GLN A 377 -35.00 -39.77 -24.09
CA GLN A 377 -34.69 -38.46 -24.66
C GLN A 377 -34.03 -37.54 -23.62
N PHE A 378 -34.58 -37.49 -22.41
CA PHE A 378 -34.01 -36.73 -21.31
C PHE A 378 -32.58 -37.17 -20.98
N LEU A 379 -32.32 -38.49 -20.92
CA LEU A 379 -30.97 -39.03 -20.71
C LEU A 379 -30.01 -38.67 -21.85
N HIS A 380 -30.47 -38.64 -23.11
CA HIS A 380 -29.65 -38.19 -24.23
C HIS A 380 -29.27 -36.71 -24.11
N VAL A 381 -30.23 -35.84 -23.76
CA VAL A 381 -29.96 -34.41 -23.52
C VAL A 381 -28.98 -34.24 -22.36
N GLN A 382 -29.16 -34.98 -21.27
CA GLN A 382 -28.26 -34.92 -20.12
C GLN A 382 -26.84 -35.36 -20.48
N ARG A 383 -26.69 -36.43 -21.27
CA ARG A 383 -25.38 -36.88 -21.78
C ARG A 383 -24.74 -35.84 -22.69
N ALA A 384 -25.50 -35.24 -23.60
CA ALA A 384 -25.00 -34.18 -24.48
C ALA A 384 -24.53 -32.94 -23.70
N GLN A 385 -25.31 -32.50 -22.70
CA GLN A 385 -24.91 -31.39 -21.82
C GLN A 385 -23.65 -31.73 -21.02
N LYS A 386 -23.53 -32.96 -20.51
CA LYS A 386 -22.34 -33.41 -19.81
C LYS A 386 -21.11 -33.39 -20.72
N GLN A 387 -21.21 -33.94 -21.93
CA GLN A 387 -20.13 -33.91 -22.93
C GLN A 387 -19.74 -32.49 -23.33
N GLN A 388 -20.70 -31.59 -23.46
CA GLN A 388 -20.42 -30.19 -23.77
C GLN A 388 -19.65 -29.51 -22.64
N ARG A 389 -19.99 -29.78 -21.38
CA ARG A 389 -19.24 -29.27 -20.21
C ARG A 389 -17.83 -29.82 -20.16
N GLU A 390 -17.66 -31.14 -20.33
CA GLU A 390 -16.34 -31.78 -20.37
C GLU A 390 -15.48 -31.20 -21.50
N HIS A 391 -16.07 -30.96 -22.68
CA HIS A 391 -15.35 -30.32 -23.78
C HIS A 391 -14.96 -28.88 -23.46
N GLN A 392 -15.85 -28.11 -22.83
CA GLN A 392 -15.57 -26.74 -22.39
C GLN A 392 -14.42 -26.70 -21.39
N GLU A 393 -14.43 -27.59 -20.38
CA GLU A 393 -13.37 -27.72 -19.38
C GLU A 393 -12.02 -28.05 -20.03
N VAL A 394 -12.00 -28.98 -20.99
CA VAL A 394 -10.77 -29.31 -21.73
C VAL A 394 -10.25 -28.12 -22.54
N VAL A 395 -11.14 -27.36 -23.20
CA VAL A 395 -10.76 -26.16 -23.95
C VAL A 395 -10.20 -25.10 -22.99
N ASP A 396 -10.86 -24.87 -21.87
CA ASP A 396 -10.42 -23.91 -20.85
C ASP A 396 -9.04 -24.30 -20.29
N ASP A 397 -8.81 -25.58 -19.98
CA ASP A 397 -7.52 -26.10 -19.53
C ASP A 397 -6.42 -25.94 -20.59
N LEU A 398 -6.73 -26.21 -21.87
CA LEU A 398 -5.79 -25.98 -22.96
C LEU A 398 -5.43 -24.51 -23.11
N THR A 399 -6.42 -23.61 -23.05
CA THR A 399 -6.16 -22.16 -23.11
C THR A 399 -5.33 -21.68 -21.93
N PHE A 400 -5.59 -22.21 -20.73
CA PHE A 400 -4.82 -21.91 -19.53
C PHE A 400 -3.38 -22.40 -19.67
N ALA A 401 -3.16 -23.63 -20.12
CA ALA A 401 -1.83 -24.19 -20.35
C ALA A 401 -1.05 -23.38 -21.40
N GLU A 402 -1.71 -22.97 -22.49
CA GLU A 402 -1.11 -22.10 -23.49
C GLU A 402 -0.68 -20.75 -22.91
N GLN A 403 -1.54 -20.11 -22.12
CA GLN A 403 -1.24 -18.84 -21.47
C GLN A 403 -0.06 -18.99 -20.50
N TYR A 404 -0.08 -20.02 -19.67
CA TYR A 404 1.01 -20.33 -18.74
C TYR A 404 2.36 -20.53 -19.46
N HIS A 405 2.36 -21.26 -20.57
CA HIS A 405 3.56 -21.43 -21.39
C HIS A 405 3.99 -20.13 -22.09
N LYS A 406 3.05 -19.31 -22.56
CA LYS A 406 3.33 -17.98 -23.17
C LYS A 406 3.96 -17.05 -22.12
N GLU A 407 3.42 -16.99 -20.91
CA GLU A 407 3.96 -16.21 -19.79
C GLU A 407 5.33 -16.71 -19.36
N GLY A 408 5.51 -18.03 -19.24
CA GLY A 408 6.80 -18.64 -18.93
C GLY A 408 7.87 -18.30 -19.98
N ARG A 409 7.54 -18.34 -21.27
CA ARG A 409 8.45 -17.90 -22.34
C ARG A 409 8.76 -16.41 -22.24
N ALA A 410 7.75 -15.57 -22.02
CA ALA A 410 7.94 -14.13 -21.88
C ALA A 410 8.83 -13.77 -20.68
N ALA A 411 8.68 -14.45 -19.55
CA ALA A 411 9.53 -14.29 -18.37
C ALA A 411 10.99 -14.69 -18.65
N MET A 412 11.20 -15.83 -19.32
CA MET A 412 12.53 -16.28 -19.73
C MET A 412 13.20 -15.30 -20.70
N ASP A 413 12.45 -14.76 -21.66
CA ASP A 413 12.97 -13.77 -22.60
C ASP A 413 13.27 -12.43 -21.92
N ALA A 414 12.45 -12.00 -20.96
CA ALA A 414 12.72 -10.82 -20.14
C ALA A 414 14.01 -11.00 -19.32
N GLN A 415 14.21 -12.18 -18.72
CA GLN A 415 15.43 -12.51 -17.99
C GLN A 415 16.65 -12.50 -18.93
N LYS A 416 16.55 -13.10 -20.13
CA LYS A 416 17.62 -13.06 -21.14
C LYS A 416 17.97 -11.63 -21.55
N ARG A 417 16.96 -10.77 -21.76
CA ARG A 417 17.18 -9.34 -22.07
C ARG A 417 17.88 -8.61 -20.93
N HIS A 418 17.47 -8.87 -19.69
CA HIS A 418 18.13 -8.27 -18.52
C HIS A 418 19.60 -8.70 -18.42
N VAL A 419 19.88 -10.00 -18.54
CA VAL A 419 21.26 -10.53 -18.53
C VAL A 419 22.10 -9.94 -19.67
N ARG A 420 21.54 -9.81 -20.89
CA ARG A 420 22.22 -9.16 -22.01
C ARG A 420 22.54 -7.70 -21.71
N ARG A 421 21.57 -6.94 -21.19
CA ARG A 421 21.78 -5.53 -20.81
C ARG A 421 22.88 -5.37 -19.76
N VAL A 422 22.90 -6.23 -18.74
CA VAL A 422 23.96 -6.21 -17.71
C VAL A 422 25.32 -6.55 -18.32
N ARG A 423 25.39 -7.53 -19.23
CA ARG A 423 26.63 -7.85 -19.95
C ARG A 423 27.12 -6.70 -20.81
N GLU A 424 26.22 -6.03 -21.52
CA GLU A 424 26.53 -4.84 -22.34
C GLU A 424 27.05 -3.70 -21.47
N GLN A 425 26.42 -3.44 -20.32
CA GLN A 425 26.89 -2.43 -19.36
C GLN A 425 28.27 -2.78 -18.80
N ASN A 426 28.48 -4.03 -18.39
CA ASN A 426 29.79 -4.49 -17.91
C ASN A 426 30.86 -4.38 -18.98
N ARG A 427 30.53 -4.70 -20.24
CA ARG A 427 31.45 -4.51 -21.36
C ARG A 427 31.78 -3.04 -21.57
N ALA A 428 30.79 -2.15 -21.52
CA ALA A 428 31.03 -0.70 -21.62
C ALA A 428 31.94 -0.19 -20.49
N PHE A 429 31.75 -0.67 -19.25
CA PHE A 429 32.64 -0.35 -18.13
C PHE A 429 34.06 -0.90 -18.32
N GLN A 430 34.21 -2.11 -18.88
CA GLN A 430 35.52 -2.65 -19.21
C GLN A 430 36.22 -1.84 -20.30
N GLU A 431 35.49 -1.42 -21.34
CA GLU A 431 36.01 -0.56 -22.41
C GLU A 431 36.45 0.80 -21.84
N GLN A 432 35.67 1.40 -20.93
CA GLN A 432 36.07 2.62 -20.22
C GLN A 432 37.32 2.42 -19.37
N LEU A 433 37.42 1.30 -18.64
CA LEU A 433 38.59 0.98 -17.84
C LEU A 433 39.84 0.81 -18.71
N LEU A 434 39.72 0.13 -19.86
CA LEU A 434 40.81 -0.01 -20.82
C LEU A 434 41.24 1.36 -21.37
N ALA A 435 40.29 2.23 -21.72
CA ALA A 435 40.61 3.59 -22.15
C ALA A 435 41.35 4.39 -21.07
N GLN A 436 40.91 4.30 -19.81
CA GLN A 436 41.61 4.92 -18.67
C GLN A 436 43.01 4.34 -18.46
N MET A 437 43.18 3.02 -18.59
CA MET A 437 44.49 2.37 -18.52
C MET A 437 45.41 2.82 -19.65
N ASP A 438 44.89 2.99 -20.87
CA ASP A 438 45.65 3.48 -22.01
C ASP A 438 46.02 4.96 -21.86
N GLU A 439 45.14 5.80 -21.31
CA GLU A 439 45.47 7.18 -20.93
C GLU A 439 46.56 7.25 -19.87
N GLN A 440 46.47 6.41 -18.84
CA GLN A 440 47.52 6.29 -17.82
C GLN A 440 48.84 5.78 -18.41
N ARG A 441 48.80 4.81 -19.33
CA ARG A 441 49.98 4.33 -20.07
C ARG A 441 50.61 5.41 -20.93
N LYS A 442 49.83 6.27 -21.59
CA LYS A 442 50.36 7.44 -22.32
C LYS A 442 51.07 8.44 -21.38
N GLY A 443 50.65 8.48 -20.11
CA GLY A 443 51.28 9.30 -19.06
C GLY A 443 52.44 8.64 -18.32
N GLN A 444 52.70 7.33 -18.51
CA GLN A 444 53.79 6.60 -17.86
C GLN A 444 54.90 6.22 -18.86
N PRO A 445 56.19 6.28 -18.46
CA PRO A 445 57.27 5.82 -19.32
C PRO A 445 57.21 4.30 -19.53
N ILE A 446 57.64 3.84 -20.72
CA ILE A 446 57.61 2.45 -21.22
C ILE A 446 58.42 1.46 -20.34
N SER A 447 59.14 1.93 -19.32
CA SER A 447 59.97 1.11 -18.44
C SER A 447 59.97 1.63 -17.00
N SER A 448 59.81 0.73 -16.04
CA SER A 448 59.86 0.98 -14.59
C SER A 448 61.23 1.46 -14.07
N LEU A 449 62.28 1.45 -14.91
CA LEU A 449 63.59 1.99 -14.56
C LEU A 449 63.78 3.47 -14.92
N HIS A 450 62.86 4.08 -15.69
CA HIS A 450 62.93 5.50 -16.01
C HIS A 450 62.05 6.28 -15.03
N LEU A 451 62.68 6.93 -14.04
CA LEU A 451 61.98 7.95 -13.25
C LEU A 451 61.35 9.00 -14.19
N PRO A 452 60.16 9.53 -13.86
CA PRO A 452 59.45 10.47 -14.70
C PRO A 452 60.21 11.79 -14.74
N ARG A 453 61.20 11.90 -15.63
CA ARG A 453 61.68 13.20 -16.09
C ARG A 453 60.63 13.69 -17.08
N GLN A 454 59.59 14.35 -16.57
CA GLN A 454 58.72 15.14 -17.43
C GLN A 454 59.62 16.04 -18.29
N PRO A 455 59.41 16.07 -19.62
CA PRO A 455 60.14 17.00 -20.45
C PRO A 455 59.91 18.41 -19.92
N MET A 456 60.99 19.20 -19.90
CA MET A 456 61.03 20.54 -19.31
C MET A 456 59.78 21.36 -19.66
N ASN A 457 59.12 21.95 -18.65
CA ASN A 457 57.84 22.63 -18.82
C ASN A 457 58.02 23.83 -19.78
N SER A 458 56.97 24.23 -20.50
CA SER A 458 57.02 25.31 -21.51
C SER A 458 57.64 26.60 -20.98
N ARG A 459 57.44 26.92 -19.69
CA ARG A 459 58.05 28.05 -19.00
C ARG A 459 59.56 27.86 -18.75
N GLU A 460 59.97 26.67 -18.33
CA GLU A 460 61.39 26.33 -18.12
C GLU A 460 62.14 26.25 -19.46
N ARG A 461 61.48 25.75 -20.52
CA ARG A 461 61.96 25.84 -21.92
C ARG A 461 62.20 27.27 -22.35
N LYS A 462 61.29 28.19 -22.02
CA LYS A 462 61.48 29.62 -22.33
C LYS A 462 62.65 30.23 -21.55
N ILE A 463 62.82 29.88 -20.28
CA ILE A 463 63.94 30.36 -19.46
C ILE A 463 65.28 29.84 -20.01
N ASN A 464 65.31 28.57 -20.41
CA ASN A 464 66.51 27.93 -20.95
C ASN A 464 66.63 28.06 -22.47
N ALA A 465 65.77 28.85 -23.13
CA ALA A 465 65.71 28.93 -24.60
C ALA A 465 67.06 29.31 -25.21
N LYS A 466 67.74 30.31 -24.62
CA LYS A 466 69.08 30.74 -25.07
C LYS A 466 70.19 29.69 -24.84
N LEU A 467 70.00 28.76 -23.90
CA LEU A 467 70.92 27.64 -23.68
C LEU A 467 70.62 26.49 -24.64
N LEU A 468 69.34 26.24 -24.94
CA LEU A 468 68.91 25.27 -25.92
C LEU A 468 69.30 25.68 -27.35
N GLU A 469 69.20 26.97 -27.69
CA GLU A 469 69.62 27.54 -28.97
C GLU A 469 71.13 27.35 -29.22
N LYS A 470 71.96 27.37 -28.16
CA LYS A 470 73.39 27.03 -28.27
C LYS A 470 73.64 25.57 -28.60
N LEU A 471 72.70 24.68 -28.28
CA LEU A 471 72.77 23.26 -28.66
C LEU A 471 72.35 23.03 -30.12
N GLU A 472 71.82 24.03 -30.82
CA GLU A 472 71.55 23.94 -32.25
C GLU A 472 72.82 24.20 -33.09
N GLN A 473 73.88 24.73 -32.47
CA GLN A 473 75.19 24.86 -33.10
C GLN A 473 75.87 23.48 -33.21
N PRO A 474 76.31 23.05 -34.41
CA PRO A 474 76.77 21.69 -34.67
C PRO A 474 78.02 21.32 -33.84
N GLU A 475 78.92 22.28 -33.59
CA GLU A 475 80.13 22.02 -32.80
C GLU A 475 79.85 21.76 -31.31
N VAL A 476 78.84 22.43 -30.77
CA VAL A 476 78.46 22.33 -29.35
C VAL A 476 77.60 21.08 -29.12
N SER A 477 76.68 20.78 -30.04
CA SER A 477 75.86 19.56 -29.98
C SER A 477 76.69 18.29 -30.08
N GLN A 478 77.71 18.28 -30.93
CA GLN A 478 78.62 17.14 -31.10
C GLN A 478 79.47 16.90 -29.84
N LYS A 479 80.00 17.97 -29.22
CA LYS A 479 80.71 17.90 -27.93
C LYS A 479 79.82 17.43 -26.77
N VAL A 480 78.55 17.83 -26.77
CA VAL A 480 77.58 17.39 -25.76
C VAL A 480 77.18 15.92 -25.97
N LEU A 481 77.02 15.48 -27.22
CA LEU A 481 76.77 14.07 -27.56
C LEU A 481 77.94 13.16 -27.19
N GLU A 482 79.19 13.58 -27.41
CA GLU A 482 80.40 12.87 -26.95
C GLU A 482 80.48 12.74 -25.42
N LYS A 483 79.94 13.70 -24.67
CA LYS A 483 79.89 13.66 -23.19
C LYS A 483 78.73 12.83 -22.65
N LEU A 484 77.59 12.82 -23.34
CA LEU A 484 76.42 12.02 -22.97
C LEU A 484 76.53 10.56 -23.42
N SER A 485 77.41 10.28 -24.37
CA SER A 485 77.73 8.94 -24.85
C SER A 485 79.19 8.63 -24.49
N PRO A 486 79.49 8.14 -23.27
CA PRO A 486 80.85 7.71 -22.94
C PRO A 486 81.31 6.70 -23.99
N SER A 487 82.52 6.91 -24.51
CA SER A 487 83.19 5.98 -25.43
C SER A 487 83.05 4.54 -24.93
N LYS A 488 82.68 3.66 -25.84
CA LYS A 488 82.29 2.26 -25.64
C LYS A 488 83.48 1.33 -25.31
N ASP A 489 84.52 1.86 -24.65
CA ASP A 489 85.82 1.19 -24.46
C ASP A 489 86.14 0.90 -22.98
N PHE A 490 85.17 0.92 -22.07
CA PHE A 490 85.31 0.37 -20.73
C PHE A 490 84.58 -0.96 -20.60
N ALA A 491 85.36 -2.02 -20.83
CA ALA A 491 85.28 -3.36 -20.27
C ALA A 491 83.95 -3.75 -19.59
N HIS A 492 83.24 -4.69 -20.19
CA HIS A 492 82.44 -5.65 -19.45
C HIS A 492 83.37 -6.38 -18.44
N PRO A 493 83.17 -6.28 -17.12
CA PRO A 493 83.73 -7.29 -16.24
C PRO A 493 82.97 -8.59 -16.53
N LEU A 494 83.65 -9.54 -17.18
CA LEU A 494 83.24 -10.94 -17.18
C LEU A 494 83.14 -11.41 -15.73
N ILE A 495 81.92 -11.48 -15.21
CA ILE A 495 81.63 -12.26 -14.01
C ILE A 495 81.53 -13.72 -14.48
N THR A 496 82.65 -14.43 -14.39
CA THR A 496 82.71 -15.88 -14.47
C THR A 496 82.19 -16.47 -13.16
N THR A 497 80.95 -16.95 -13.14
CA THR A 497 80.49 -17.87 -12.08
C THR A 497 80.69 -19.31 -12.56
N THR A 498 81.72 -19.96 -12.03
CA THR A 498 81.94 -21.40 -12.12
C THR A 498 80.86 -22.14 -11.32
N PHE A 499 80.18 -23.09 -11.95
CA PHE A 499 79.38 -24.11 -11.29
C PHE A 499 80.29 -25.12 -10.60
N TYR A 500 80.11 -25.28 -9.28
CA TYR A 500 80.18 -26.55 -8.55
C TYR A 500 79.09 -26.54 -7.48
#